data_AF-A0A2D1SUA6-F1
#
_entry.id   AF-A0A2D1SUA6-F1
#
_cell.length_a   1.000
_cell.length_b   1.000
_cell.length_c   1.000
_cell.angle_alpha   90.00
_cell.angle_beta   90.00
_cell.angle_gamma   90.00
#
_symmetry.space_group_name_H-M   'P 1'
#
loop_
_entity.id
_entity.type
_entity.pdbx_description
1 polymer ?
#
loop_
_entity_poly.entity_id
_entity_poly.type
_entity_poly.pdbx_seq_one_letter_code
_entity_poly.pdbx_strand_id
1 'polypeptide(L)'
;MNIKVGWRFIFDQDGNIIHTEGECSGDVLSRKELTSIDYIDLEYGEIDLTKWDVVGIDTVTLKPILVEKPIYETEEQRRIRELEDELLLQTENEFGGIL
;
A
#
# COMPACT_ATOMS: atom_id res chain seq x y z
N MET A 1 -3.91 13.28 28.91
CA MET A 1 -5.01 12.54 29.57
C MET A 1 -4.76 11.08 29.25
N ASN A 2 -4.40 10.23 30.23
CA ASN A 2 -4.03 8.84 29.92
C ASN A 2 -5.29 8.04 29.62
N ILE A 3 -5.50 7.72 28.34
CA ILE A 3 -6.62 6.89 27.90
C ILE A 3 -6.19 5.42 28.01
N LYS A 4 -7.13 4.56 28.41
CA LYS A 4 -6.98 3.10 28.39
C LYS A 4 -8.01 2.52 27.45
N VAL A 5 -7.57 1.68 26.53
CA VAL A 5 -8.40 1.01 25.54
C VAL A 5 -8.26 -0.49 25.76
N GLY A 6 -9.39 -1.20 25.89
CA GLY A 6 -9.42 -2.66 26.10
C GLY A 6 -9.28 -3.44 24.79
N TRP A 7 -9.63 -4.73 24.79
CA TRP A 7 -9.67 -5.54 23.57
C TRP A 7 -10.85 -5.18 22.65
N ARG A 8 -10.65 -5.34 21.34
CA ARG A 8 -11.73 -5.38 20.35
C ARG A 8 -11.53 -6.61 19.47
N PHE A 9 -12.59 -7.38 19.32
CA PHE A 9 -12.66 -8.55 18.45
C PHE A 9 -13.69 -8.28 17.37
N ILE A 10 -13.32 -8.53 16.11
CA ILE A 10 -14.23 -8.59 14.98
C ILE A 10 -14.37 -10.07 14.62
N PHE A 11 -15.59 -10.56 14.51
CA PHE A 11 -15.89 -11.98 14.33
C PHE A 11 -16.96 -12.19 13.24
N ASP A 12 -16.98 -13.38 12.64
CA ASP A 12 -17.96 -13.79 11.63
C ASP A 12 -19.28 -14.29 12.27
N GLN A 13 -20.23 -14.72 11.43
CA GLN A 13 -21.53 -15.24 11.88
C GLN A 13 -21.44 -16.51 12.75
N ASP A 14 -20.34 -17.26 12.66
CA ASP A 14 -20.11 -18.50 13.41
C ASP A 14 -19.33 -18.24 14.71
N GLY A 15 -18.91 -16.99 14.95
CA GLY A 15 -18.14 -16.59 16.11
C GLY A 15 -16.63 -16.74 15.93
N ASN A 16 -16.13 -17.02 14.72
CA ASN A 16 -14.70 -17.07 14.45
C ASN A 16 -14.14 -15.65 14.39
N ILE A 17 -13.00 -15.42 15.04
CA ILE A 17 -12.34 -14.12 15.07
C ILE A 17 -11.67 -13.86 13.71
N ILE A 18 -12.07 -12.77 13.05
CA ILE A 18 -11.48 -12.26 11.80
C ILE A 18 -10.34 -11.28 12.11
N HIS A 19 -10.52 -10.41 13.11
CA HIS A 19 -9.53 -9.39 13.47
C HIS A 19 -9.54 -9.07 14.96
N THR A 20 -8.37 -8.69 15.50
CA THR A 20 -8.19 -8.33 16.91
C THR A 20 -7.37 -7.07 17.07
N GLU A 21 -7.82 -6.18 17.93
CA GLU A 21 -7.03 -5.06 18.43
C GLU A 21 -6.81 -5.22 19.93
N GLY A 22 -5.53 -5.26 20.34
CA GLY A 22 -5.12 -5.45 21.72
C GLY A 22 -5.37 -4.24 22.63
N GLU A 23 -4.92 -4.35 23.88
CA GLU A 23 -5.03 -3.28 24.86
C GLU A 23 -3.97 -2.20 24.61
N CYS A 24 -4.34 -0.95 24.84
CA CYS A 24 -3.46 0.20 24.69
C CYS A 24 -3.66 1.17 25.86
N SER A 25 -2.59 1.81 26.31
CA SER A 25 -2.66 2.85 27.33
C SER A 25 -1.66 3.97 27.08
N GLY A 26 -2.00 5.20 27.48
CA GLY A 26 -1.13 6.37 27.35
C GLY A 26 -1.77 7.44 26.49
N ASP A 27 -0.97 8.05 25.61
CA ASP A 27 -1.42 9.05 24.64
C ASP A 27 -1.94 8.37 23.37
N VAL A 28 -3.08 7.68 23.53
CA VAL A 28 -3.74 6.93 22.46
C VAL A 28 -5.10 7.54 22.18
N LEU A 29 -5.50 7.53 20.91
CA LEU A 29 -6.83 7.98 20.52
C LEU A 29 -7.90 6.99 20.99
N SER A 30 -9.05 7.51 21.41
CA SER A 30 -10.23 6.68 21.65
C SER A 30 -10.64 5.98 20.36
N ARG A 31 -11.00 4.70 20.47
CA ARG A 31 -11.52 3.95 19.33
C ARG A 31 -12.81 4.59 18.82
N LYS A 32 -12.90 4.73 17.50
CA LYS A 32 -14.16 5.07 16.83
C LYS A 32 -15.17 3.94 17.06
N GLU A 33 -16.42 4.32 17.27
CA GLU A 33 -17.56 3.40 17.24
C GLU A 33 -17.74 2.84 15.83
N LEU A 34 -17.90 1.53 15.72
CA LEU A 34 -18.20 0.87 14.46
C LEU A 34 -19.72 0.67 14.39
N THR A 35 -20.37 1.31 13.41
CA THR A 35 -21.82 1.18 13.19
C THR A 35 -22.17 0.03 12.23
N SER A 36 -21.24 -0.33 11.35
CA SER A 36 -21.32 -1.48 10.44
C SER A 36 -19.93 -2.07 10.20
N ILE A 37 -19.91 -3.32 9.77
CA ILE A 37 -18.72 -4.01 9.23
C ILE A 37 -19.18 -4.61 7.91
N ASP A 38 -18.55 -4.17 6.83
CA ASP A 38 -18.87 -4.58 5.46
C ASP A 38 -17.66 -5.32 4.86
N TYR A 39 -17.90 -6.07 3.78
CA TYR A 39 -16.88 -6.81 3.06
C TYR A 39 -17.07 -6.68 1.56
N ILE A 40 -15.99 -6.89 0.81
CA ILE A 40 -16.01 -7.05 -0.65
C ILE A 40 -15.11 -8.23 -1.00
N ASP A 41 -15.47 -8.95 -2.06
CA ASP A 41 -14.63 -9.97 -2.66
C ASP A 41 -14.12 -9.45 -4.00
N LEU A 42 -12.86 -9.73 -4.29
CA LEU A 42 -12.22 -9.39 -5.56
C LEU A 42 -11.74 -10.67 -6.23
N GLU A 43 -11.75 -10.69 -7.55
CA GLU A 43 -11.24 -11.83 -8.30
C GLU A 43 -9.71 -11.91 -8.20
N TYR A 44 -9.18 -13.12 -8.41
CA TYR A 44 -7.73 -13.34 -8.40
C TYR A 44 -7.06 -12.50 -9.49
N GLY A 45 -6.11 -11.65 -9.08
CA GLY A 45 -5.36 -10.78 -10.00
C GLY A 45 -6.06 -9.46 -10.35
N GLU A 46 -7.20 -9.15 -9.73
CA GLU A 46 -7.92 -7.88 -9.98
C GLU A 46 -7.10 -6.63 -9.57
N ILE A 47 -6.20 -6.77 -8.57
CA ILE A 47 -5.25 -5.73 -8.17
C ILE A 47 -3.82 -6.22 -8.38
N ASP A 48 -3.03 -5.45 -9.12
CA ASP A 48 -1.59 -5.62 -9.18
C ASP A 48 -0.92 -5.05 -7.92
N LEU A 49 -0.84 -5.87 -6.88
CA LEU A 49 -0.22 -5.51 -5.59
C LEU A 49 1.31 -5.30 -5.68
N THR A 50 1.93 -5.53 -6.84
CA THR A 50 3.34 -5.14 -7.06
C THR A 50 3.48 -3.66 -7.38
N LYS A 51 2.42 -3.04 -7.90
CA LYS A 51 2.38 -1.62 -8.29
C LYS A 51 1.53 -0.76 -7.36
N TRP A 52 0.53 -1.34 -6.71
CA TRP A 52 -0.45 -0.57 -5.95
C TRP A 52 -0.53 -1.02 -4.49
N ASP A 53 -0.68 -0.05 -3.58
CA ASP A 53 -1.11 -0.25 -2.20
C ASP A 53 -2.61 0.05 -2.07
N VAL A 54 -3.32 -0.81 -1.34
CA VAL A 54 -4.73 -0.59 -0.99
C VAL A 54 -4.79 0.18 0.32
N VAL A 55 -5.28 1.42 0.27
CA VAL A 55 -5.34 2.31 1.44
C VAL A 55 -6.74 2.42 2.06
N GLY A 56 -7.75 1.87 1.38
CA GLY A 56 -9.12 1.85 1.85
C GLY A 56 -10.07 1.32 0.78
N ILE A 57 -11.36 1.31 1.09
CA ILE A 57 -12.44 0.97 0.18
C ILE A 57 -13.36 2.19 0.06
N ASP A 58 -13.72 2.56 -1.17
CA ASP A 58 -14.77 3.54 -1.42
C ASP A 58 -16.13 2.91 -1.07
N THR A 59 -16.80 3.45 -0.05
CA THR A 59 -18.03 2.86 0.49
C THR A 59 -19.26 3.04 -0.41
N VAL A 60 -19.16 3.82 -1.50
CA VAL A 60 -20.25 4.04 -2.45
C VAL A 60 -20.11 3.11 -3.65
N THR A 61 -18.90 3.02 -4.20
CA THR A 61 -18.59 2.21 -5.38
C THR A 61 -18.16 0.79 -5.05
N LEU A 62 -17.83 0.53 -3.79
CA LEU A 62 -17.28 -0.74 -3.29
C LEU A 62 -15.99 -1.15 -4.00
N LYS A 63 -15.18 -0.15 -4.40
CA LYS A 63 -13.89 -0.36 -5.05
C LYS A 63 -12.72 -0.01 -4.12
N PRO A 64 -11.60 -0.74 -4.22
CA PRO A 64 -10.36 -0.37 -3.55
C PRO A 64 -9.88 1.01 -3.96
N ILE A 65 -9.45 1.80 -2.97
CA ILE A 65 -8.71 3.05 -3.19
C ILE A 65 -7.24 2.68 -3.28
N LEU A 66 -6.65 2.89 -4.45
CA LEU A 66 -5.28 2.49 -4.78
C LEU A 66 -4.33 3.70 -4.74
N VAL A 67 -3.15 3.49 -4.18
CA VAL A 67 -2.02 4.43 -4.24
C VAL A 67 -0.85 3.73 -4.92
N GLU A 68 -0.20 4.43 -5.86
CA GLU A 68 0.96 3.87 -6.56
C GLU A 68 2.11 3.67 -5.58
N LYS A 69 2.70 2.47 -5.62
CA LYS A 69 3.89 2.16 -4.84
C LYS A 69 5.04 3.04 -5.32
N PRO A 70 5.74 3.74 -4.43
CA PRO A 70 6.94 4.45 -4.83
C PRO A 70 7.97 3.43 -5.34
N ILE A 71 8.38 3.59 -6.60
CA ILE A 71 9.49 2.85 -7.16
C ILE A 71 10.76 3.52 -6.66
N TYR A 72 11.40 2.92 -5.66
CA TYR A 72 12.73 3.31 -5.25
C TYR A 72 13.74 2.53 -6.08
N GLU A 73 14.54 3.24 -6.87
CA GLU A 73 15.73 2.64 -7.48
C GLU A 73 16.68 2.19 -6.39
N THR A 74 17.18 0.97 -6.53
CA THR A 74 18.34 0.56 -5.76
C THR A 74 19.56 1.36 -6.24
N GLU A 75 20.55 1.52 -5.36
CA GLU A 75 21.82 2.17 -5.71
C GLU A 75 22.49 1.51 -6.93
N GLU A 76 22.34 0.19 -7.07
CA GLU A 76 22.86 -0.56 -8.21
C GLU A 76 22.09 -0.25 -9.51
N GLN A 77 20.76 -0.19 -9.46
CA GLN A 77 19.93 0.18 -10.61
C GLN A 77 20.22 1.62 -11.07
N ARG A 78 20.44 2.54 -10.12
CA ARG A 78 20.84 3.92 -10.43
C ARG A 78 22.18 3.95 -11.16
N ARG A 79 23.19 3.22 -10.65
CA ARG A 79 24.52 3.14 -11.30
C ARG A 79 24.45 2.55 -12.70
N ILE A 80 23.66 1.51 -12.92
CA ILE A 80 23.48 0.91 -14.25
C ILE A 80 22.90 1.94 -15.21
N ARG A 81 21.86 2.67 -14.80
CA ARG A 81 21.26 3.73 -15.63
C ARG A 81 22.24 4.85 -15.96
N GLU A 82 23.00 5.32 -14.97
CA GLU A 82 24.02 6.35 -15.18
C GLU A 82 25.06 5.89 -16.22
N LEU A 83 25.48 4.63 -16.17
CA LEU A 83 26.40 4.04 -17.15
C LEU A 83 25.77 3.89 -18.55
N GLU A 84 24.48 3.54 -18.62
CA GLU A 84 23.73 3.46 -19.89
C GLU A 84 23.59 4.86 -20.54
N ASP A 85 23.29 5.89 -19.75
CA ASP A 85 23.19 7.27 -20.23
C ASP A 85 24.55 7.80 -20.71
N GLU A 86 25.65 7.52 -20.00
CA GLU A 86 27.00 7.87 -20.44
C GLU A 86 27.36 7.22 -21.77
N LEU A 87 27.03 5.93 -21.93
CA LEU A 87 27.29 5.19 -23.17
C LEU A 87 26.46 5.74 -24.34
N LEU A 88 25.20 6.11 -24.09
CA LEU A 88 24.32 6.73 -25.08
C LEU A 88 24.92 8.05 -25.57
N LEU A 89 25.32 8.93 -24.64
CA LEU A 89 25.93 10.22 -24.95
C LEU A 89 27.26 10.06 -25.72
N GLN A 90 28.08 9.07 -25.35
CA GLN A 90 29.30 8.76 -26.09
C GLN A 90 28.99 8.29 -27.51
N THR A 91 28.00 7.42 -27.67
CA THR A 91 27.57 6.91 -28.98
C THR A 91 27.03 8.04 -29.87
N GLU A 92 26.23 8.95 -29.32
CA GLU A 92 25.72 10.12 -30.04
C GLU A 92 26.84 11.07 -30.47
N ASN A 93 27.85 11.27 -29.63
CA ASN A 93 29.01 12.13 -29.92
C ASN A 93 29.98 11.51 -30.93
N GLU A 94 30.17 10.19 -30.91
CA GLU A 94 31.08 9.47 -31.82
C GLU A 94 30.46 9.19 -33.19
N PHE A 95 29.16 8.89 -33.24
CA PHE A 95 28.49 8.49 -34.47
C PHE A 95 27.54 9.54 -35.05
N GLY A 96 27.32 10.66 -34.35
CA GLY A 96 26.36 11.69 -34.77
C GLY A 96 24.94 11.13 -34.82
N GLY A 97 24.26 11.18 -33.67
CA GLY A 97 22.92 10.62 -33.39
C GLY A 97 22.08 10.13 -34.59
N ILE A 98 21.71 8.85 -34.55
CA ILE A 98 20.74 8.27 -35.49
C ILE A 98 19.33 8.48 -34.91
N LEU A 99 18.71 9.62 -35.25
CA LEU A 99 17.26 9.77 -35.26
C LEU A 99 16.73 9.42 -36.66
#